data_AF-A0A842UGY5-F1
#
_entry.id   AF-A0A842UGY5-F1
#
_cell.length_a   1.000
_cell.length_b   1.000
_cell.length_c   1.000
_cell.angle_alpha   90.00
_cell.angle_beta   90.00
_cell.angle_gamma   90.00
#
_symmetry.space_group_name_H-M   'P 1'
#
loop_
_entity.id
_entity.type
_entity.pdbx_description
1 polymer ?
#
loop_
_entity_poly.entity_id
_entity_poly.type
_entity_poly.pdbx_seq_one_letter_code
_entity_poly.pdbx_strand_id
1 'polypeptide(L)'
;MRKKAENGEPFLTGALSNAYICYAYSTSSGARVQGEPVVKFSGEVVPFYNGRMKDDEVIEVLNDLAAHLGAATEQTRVYVRYRDSTWILQKEGKKTPTGE
;
A
#
# COMPACT_ATOMS: atom_id res chain seq x y z
N MET A 1 3.49 -2.58 13.59
CA MET A 1 3.26 -4.03 13.79
C MET A 1 3.70 -4.50 15.18
N ARG A 2 4.98 -4.42 15.55
CA ARG A 2 5.47 -4.84 16.89
C ARG A 2 4.65 -4.27 18.06
N LYS A 3 4.48 -2.94 18.14
CA LYS A 3 3.69 -2.28 19.20
C LYS A 3 2.24 -2.76 19.24
N LYS A 4 1.60 -2.93 18.07
CA LYS A 4 0.22 -3.44 17.98
C LYS A 4 0.13 -4.86 18.57
N ALA A 5 1.07 -5.74 18.21
CA ALA A 5 1.15 -7.08 18.77
C ALA A 5 1.40 -7.09 20.29
N GLU A 6 2.30 -6.23 20.79
CA GLU A 6 2.58 -6.07 22.23
C GLU A 6 1.34 -5.59 23.01
N ASN A 7 0.48 -4.78 22.39
CA ASN A 7 -0.75 -4.27 22.99
C ASN A 7 -1.97 -5.18 22.81
N GLY A 8 -1.82 -6.33 22.12
CA GLY A 8 -2.96 -7.18 21.75
C GLY A 8 -3.90 -6.53 20.73
N GLU A 9 -3.45 -5.48 20.04
CA GLU A 9 -4.20 -4.83 18.97
C GLU A 9 -4.13 -5.64 17.68
N PRO A 10 -5.13 -5.51 16.79
CA PRO A 10 -5.11 -6.16 15.49
C PRO A 10 -3.85 -5.85 14.66
N PHE A 11 -3.24 -6.88 14.08
CA PHE A 11 -2.08 -6.76 13.19
C PHE A 11 -2.17 -7.76 12.04
N LEU A 12 -1.54 -7.46 10.91
CA LEU A 12 -1.48 -8.38 9.77
C LEU A 12 -0.11 -9.06 9.70
N THR A 13 -0.13 -10.35 9.41
CA THR A 13 1.06 -11.11 9.04
C THR A 13 1.21 -11.09 7.53
N GLY A 14 2.43 -10.89 7.04
CA GLY A 14 2.68 -10.86 5.60
C GLY A 14 4.15 -10.68 5.25
N ALA A 15 4.41 -10.63 3.95
CA ALA A 15 5.72 -10.40 3.36
C ALA A 15 5.86 -8.94 2.92
N LEU A 16 7.04 -8.38 3.14
CA LEU A 16 7.46 -7.08 2.63
C LEU A 16 8.52 -7.30 1.55
N SER A 17 8.37 -6.62 0.42
CA SER A 17 9.29 -6.73 -0.72
C SER A 17 9.55 -5.37 -1.35
N ASN A 18 10.78 -5.17 -1.82
CA ASN A 18 11.11 -4.05 -2.70
C ASN A 18 10.77 -4.43 -4.14
N ALA A 19 10.18 -3.50 -4.88
CA ALA A 19 9.86 -3.68 -6.28
C ALA A 19 10.12 -2.37 -7.05
N TYR A 20 9.90 -2.41 -8.36
CA TYR A 20 9.88 -1.22 -9.21
C TYR A 20 8.56 -1.18 -9.95
N ILE A 21 7.90 -0.03 -9.96
CA ILE A 21 6.82 0.24 -10.90
C ILE A 21 7.44 0.85 -12.15
N CYS A 22 7.03 0.37 -13.32
CA CYS A 22 7.41 0.91 -14.62
C CYS A 22 6.17 1.50 -15.29
N TYR A 23 6.25 2.77 -15.64
CA TYR A 23 5.23 3.51 -16.38
C TYR A 23 5.72 3.74 -17.81
N ALA A 24 4.92 3.39 -18.80
CA ALA A 24 5.14 3.75 -20.19
C ALA A 24 4.09 4.78 -20.61
N TYR A 25 4.51 5.84 -21.29
CA TYR A 25 3.62 6.91 -21.74
C TYR A 25 4.12 7.55 -23.04
N SER A 26 3.17 8.02 -23.86
CA SER A 26 3.46 8.68 -25.12
C SER A 26 3.78 10.16 -24.89
N THR A 27 4.76 10.67 -25.64
CA THR A 27 5.08 12.11 -25.72
C THR A 27 5.05 12.55 -27.18
N SER A 28 5.08 13.86 -27.45
CA SER A 28 5.24 14.40 -28.80
C SER A 28 6.53 13.95 -29.51
N SER A 29 7.54 13.49 -28.74
CA SER A 29 8.83 12.99 -29.23
C SER A 29 8.90 11.45 -29.34
N GLY A 30 7.80 10.73 -29.08
CA GLY A 30 7.77 9.26 -29.02
C GLY A 30 7.43 8.71 -27.62
N ALA A 31 7.44 7.39 -27.48
CA ALA A 31 7.16 6.71 -26.21
C ALA A 31 8.32 6.85 -25.22
N ARG A 32 8.01 7.06 -23.95
CA ARG A 32 8.96 7.10 -22.83
C ARG A 32 8.59 6.07 -21.77
N VAL A 33 9.60 5.63 -21.03
CA VAL A 33 9.44 4.75 -19.87
C VAL A 33 10.11 5.41 -18.68
N GLN A 34 9.41 5.44 -17.56
CA GLN A 34 9.93 5.87 -16.26
C GLN A 34 9.67 4.78 -15.22
N GLY A 35 10.65 4.53 -14.36
CA GLY A 35 10.50 3.59 -13.25
C GLY A 35 10.73 4.27 -11.91
N GLU A 36 10.02 3.82 -10.87
CA GLU A 36 10.27 4.24 -9.50
C GLU A 36 10.32 3.03 -8.55
N PRO A 37 11.25 3.03 -7.57
CA PRO A 37 11.28 2.00 -6.55
C PRO A 37 10.04 2.11 -5.66
N VAL A 38 9.47 0.98 -5.30
CA VAL A 38 8.32 0.89 -4.40
C VAL A 38 8.51 -0.21 -3.37
N VAL A 39 7.71 -0.16 -2.31
CA VAL A 39 7.59 -1.25 -1.34
C VAL A 39 6.20 -1.87 -1.47
N LYS A 40 6.17 -3.20 -1.57
CA LYS A 40 4.94 -4.00 -1.59
C LYS A 40 4.86 -4.83 -0.33
N PHE A 41 3.77 -4.66 0.41
CA PHE A 41 3.34 -5.57 1.46
C PHE A 41 2.22 -6.48 0.92
N SER A 42 2.29 -7.77 1.23
CA SER A 42 1.23 -8.73 0.92
C SER A 42 1.06 -9.67 2.10
N GLY A 43 -0.16 -9.85 2.58
CA GLY A 43 -0.47 -10.69 3.72
C GLY A 43 -1.87 -11.26 3.65
N GLU A 44 -2.21 -12.08 4.63
CA GLU A 44 -3.51 -12.73 4.73
C GLU A 44 -4.09 -12.52 6.12
N VAL A 45 -5.42 -12.51 6.20
CA VAL A 45 -6.15 -12.55 7.47
C VAL A 45 -6.12 -14.01 7.95
N VAL A 46 -5.05 -14.38 8.65
CA VAL A 46 -4.82 -15.77 9.07
C VAL A 46 -5.79 -16.12 10.21
N PRO A 47 -6.63 -17.17 10.09
CA PRO A 47 -7.66 -17.47 11.11
C PRO A 47 -7.14 -17.62 12.54
N PHE A 48 -5.94 -18.18 12.71
CA PHE A 48 -5.33 -18.38 14.02
C PHE A 48 -4.99 -17.08 14.76
N TYR A 49 -4.60 -16.04 14.02
CA TYR A 49 -4.18 -14.75 14.57
C TYR A 49 -5.29 -13.69 14.46
N ASN A 50 -6.13 -13.79 13.44
CA ASN A 50 -7.06 -12.75 13.01
C ASN A 50 -8.50 -13.23 12.87
N GLY A 51 -8.84 -14.47 13.27
CA GLY A 51 -10.14 -15.08 13.00
C GLY A 51 -11.36 -14.40 13.65
N ARG A 52 -11.13 -13.42 14.53
CA ARG A 52 -12.19 -12.58 15.13
C ARG A 52 -12.24 -11.16 14.58
N MET A 53 -11.28 -10.76 13.75
CA MET A 53 -11.27 -9.44 13.15
C MET A 53 -12.42 -9.31 12.16
N LYS A 54 -13.12 -8.19 12.26
CA LYS A 54 -14.11 -7.78 11.27
C LYS A 54 -13.41 -7.09 10.10
N ASP A 55 -14.12 -7.02 8.98
CA ASP A 55 -13.58 -6.44 7.74
C ASP A 55 -13.20 -4.95 7.90
N ASP A 56 -13.94 -4.19 8.70
CA ASP A 56 -13.63 -2.80 9.05
C ASP A 56 -12.30 -2.69 9.82
N GLU A 57 -12.07 -3.56 10.81
CA GLU A 57 -10.79 -3.62 11.54
C GLU A 57 -9.61 -3.97 10.61
N VAL A 58 -9.82 -4.87 9.64
CA VAL A 58 -8.79 -5.20 8.64
C VAL A 58 -8.48 -3.99 7.76
N ILE A 59 -9.51 -3.28 7.30
CA ILE A 59 -9.36 -2.06 6.49
C ILE A 59 -8.62 -0.98 7.26
N GLU A 60 -8.93 -0.77 8.55
CA GLU A 60 -8.22 0.18 9.40
C GLU A 60 -6.73 -0.18 9.54
N VAL A 61 -6.41 -1.45 9.80
CA VAL A 61 -5.00 -1.90 9.89
C VAL A 61 -4.27 -1.75 8.55
N LEU A 62 -4.94 -2.03 7.43
CA LEU A 62 -4.38 -1.83 6.10
C LEU A 62 -4.12 -0.35 5.82
N ASN A 63 -5.03 0.54 6.20
CA ASN A 63 -4.87 1.98 6.06
C ASN A 63 -3.71 2.51 6.89
N ASP A 64 -3.63 2.10 8.16
CA ASP A 64 -2.51 2.40 9.05
C ASP A 64 -1.18 1.96 8.43
N LEU A 65 -1.11 0.71 7.95
CA LEU A 65 0.11 0.16 7.36
C LEU A 65 0.50 0.89 6.08
N ALA A 66 -0.47 1.15 5.20
CA ALA A 66 -0.23 1.85 3.95
C ALA A 66 0.22 3.30 4.18
N ALA A 67 -0.35 4.01 5.16
CA ALA A 67 0.11 5.34 5.55
C ALA A 67 1.56 5.32 6.08
N HIS A 68 1.90 4.35 6.94
CA HIS A 68 3.25 4.20 7.47
C HIS A 68 4.28 3.84 6.37
N LEU A 69 3.95 2.89 5.50
CA LEU A 69 4.82 2.50 4.39
C LEU A 69 4.98 3.65 3.39
N GLY A 70 3.90 4.34 3.05
CA GLY A 70 3.93 5.49 2.15
C GLY A 70 4.82 6.61 2.67
N ALA A 71 4.69 6.95 3.97
CA ALA A 71 5.56 7.93 4.60
C ALA A 71 7.03 7.49 4.64
N ALA A 72 7.30 6.22 4.98
CA ALA A 72 8.66 5.68 5.06
C ALA A 72 9.37 5.56 3.70
N THR A 73 8.60 5.51 2.61
CA THR A 73 9.13 5.33 1.24
C THR A 73 8.91 6.56 0.35
N GLU A 74 8.47 7.67 0.96
CA GLU A 74 8.13 8.93 0.30
C GLU A 74 7.14 8.79 -0.87
N GLN A 75 6.36 7.70 -0.86
CA GLN A 75 5.37 7.43 -1.89
C GLN A 75 4.22 8.42 -1.77
N THR A 76 3.93 9.09 -2.87
CA THR A 76 2.82 10.03 -2.94
C THR A 76 1.47 9.33 -2.94
N ARG A 77 1.45 8.07 -3.41
CA ARG A 77 0.25 7.27 -3.60
C ARG A 77 0.52 5.83 -3.18
N VAL A 78 -0.37 5.25 -2.38
CA VAL A 78 -0.31 3.85 -1.99
C VAL A 78 -1.63 3.18 -2.37
N TYR A 79 -1.53 2.12 -3.17
CA TYR A 79 -2.68 1.29 -3.54
C TYR A 79 -2.89 0.23 -2.48
N VAL A 80 -4.12 0.13 -1.98
CA VAL A 80 -4.52 -0.85 -0.99
C VAL A 80 -5.59 -1.74 -1.60
N ARG A 81 -5.39 -3.05 -1.48
CA ARG A 81 -6.35 -4.06 -1.95
C ARG A 81 -6.73 -4.98 -0.80
N TYR A 82 -8.03 -5.20 -0.64
CA TYR A 82 -8.58 -6.17 0.29
C TYR A 82 -9.80 -6.83 -0.34
N ARG A 83 -9.78 -8.18 -0.41
CA ARG A 83 -10.80 -8.97 -1.13
C ARG A 83 -10.98 -8.44 -2.56
N ASP A 84 -12.20 -8.03 -2.91
CA ASP A 84 -12.59 -7.53 -4.22
C ASP A 84 -12.52 -5.99 -4.31
N SER A 85 -12.10 -5.33 -3.24
CA SER A 85 -12.00 -3.88 -3.16
C SER A 85 -10.57 -3.39 -3.34
N THR A 86 -10.42 -2.28 -4.06
CA THR A 86 -9.16 -1.55 -4.18
C THR A 86 -9.43 -0.07 -3.96
N TRP A 87 -8.62 0.57 -3.14
CA TRP A 87 -8.66 2.00 -2.89
C TRP A 87 -7.25 2.56 -2.75
N ILE A 88 -7.16 3.87 -2.61
CA ILE A 88 -5.91 4.61 -2.75
C ILE A 88 -5.80 5.58 -1.60
N LEU A 89 -4.65 5.56 -0.93
CA LEU A 89 -4.23 6.61 -0.02
C LEU A 89 -3.27 7.54 -0.77
N GLN A 90 -3.57 8.84 -0.75
CA GLN A 90 -2.82 9.86 -1.47
C GLN A 90 -2.42 10.99 -0.54
N LYS A 91 -1.16 11.40 -0.61
CA LYS A 91 -0.66 12.55 0.15
C LYS A 91 -1.35 13.83 -0.34
N GLU A 92 -1.85 14.63 0.59
CA GLU A 92 -2.53 15.90 0.27
C GLU A 92 -1.67 16.82 -0.60
N GLY A 93 -2.33 17.52 -1.54
CA GLY A 93 -1.69 18.53 -2.39
C GLY A 93 -0.81 17.99 -3.53
N LYS A 94 -0.63 16.67 -3.64
CA LYS A 94 0.11 16.06 -4.76
C LYS A 94 -0.86 15.48 -5.78
N LYS A 95 -0.85 15.97 -7.02
CA LYS A 95 -1.62 15.39 -8.13
C LYS A 95 -0.92 14.14 -8.67
N THR A 96 -1.71 13.21 -9.21
CA THR A 96 -1.16 12.11 -10.00
C THR A 96 -0.43 12.71 -11.21
N PRO A 97 0.83 12.32 -11.50
CA PRO A 97 1.43 12.61 -12.79
C PRO A 97 0.63 11.90 -13.88
N THR A 98 -0.34 12.60 -14.45
CA THR A 98 -0.83 12.30 -15.80
C THR A 98 0.25 12.85 -16.73
N GLY A 99 0.75 12.07 -17.69
CA GLY A 99 1.93 12.40 -18.50
C GLY A 99 1.83 13.63 -19.42
N GLU A 100 1.39 14.76 -18.88
CA GLU A 100 1.32 16.11 -19.44
C GLU A 100 2.25 17.05 -18.67
#